data_AF-A0A5N6VWN8-F1
#
_entry.id   AF-A0A5N6VWN8-F1
#
_cell.length_a   1.000
_cell.length_b   1.000
_cell.length_c   1.000
_cell.angle_alpha   90.00
_cell.angle_beta   90.00
_cell.angle_gamma   90.00
#
_symmetry.space_group_name_H-M   'P 1'
#
loop_
_entity.id
_entity.type
_entity.pdbx_description
1 polymer ?
#
loop_
_entity_poly.entity_id
_entity_poly.type
_entity_poly.pdbx_seq_one_letter_code
_entity_poly.pdbx_strand_id
1 'polypeptide(L)'
;MPQVNPFRKLVEVVRKVKCVIEPGKGLPKGMSVHKYFKLMDEVDDALAHNEKDEISLAYSKLTMDDREKHFGIPREPVPLLFPSLGMPVPETLAKDLDDLRCTTKGSIENEALSRVRINLILQAVLKERRRLAPPQAQIMHLGFETPLSSIISQKVILRGEADYTVWYTDHRKETNQLVIVEAKKARHVTMGLPQLLGYMASVQVARRTAQKSKITVLAR
;
A
#
# COMPACT_ATOMS: atom_id res chain seq x y z
N MET A 1 19.13 7.39 3.08
CA MET A 1 19.07 5.99 2.61
C MET A 1 18.09 5.23 3.51
N PRO A 2 17.09 4.49 2.98
CA PRO A 2 16.28 3.67 3.86
C PRO A 2 17.15 2.54 4.38
N GLN A 3 17.35 2.51 5.70
CA GLN A 3 18.07 1.45 6.39
C GLN A 3 17.32 0.13 6.16
N VAL A 4 17.83 -0.72 5.26
CA VAL A 4 17.34 -2.09 5.10
C VAL A 4 17.53 -2.77 6.44
N ASN A 5 16.43 -3.18 7.09
CA ASN A 5 16.46 -3.84 8.39
C ASN A 5 17.36 -5.10 8.31
N PRO A 6 18.58 -5.09 8.87
CA PRO A 6 19.51 -6.20 8.75
C PRO A 6 19.00 -7.45 9.48
N PHE A 7 18.09 -7.26 10.45
CA PHE A 7 17.53 -8.34 11.25
C PHE A 7 16.40 -9.08 10.53
N ARG A 8 15.68 -8.48 9.59
CA ARG A 8 14.61 -9.21 8.85
C ARG A 8 15.19 -10.34 7.99
N LYS A 9 16.34 -10.08 7.35
CA LYS A 9 17.10 -11.10 6.62
C LYS A 9 17.62 -12.17 7.57
N LEU A 10 18.01 -11.79 8.79
CA LEU A 10 18.41 -12.72 9.84
C LEU A 10 17.24 -13.59 10.31
N VAL A 11 16.05 -13.02 10.55
CA VAL A 11 14.84 -13.77 10.94
C VAL A 11 14.43 -14.77 9.85
N GLU A 12 14.42 -14.37 8.58
CA GLU A 12 14.14 -15.29 7.47
C GLU A 12 15.19 -16.40 7.35
N VAL A 13 16.48 -16.08 7.54
CA VAL A 13 17.56 -17.06 7.54
C VAL A 13 17.40 -18.04 8.70
N VAL A 14 17.13 -17.55 9.90
CA VAL A 14 16.91 -18.39 11.09
C VAL A 14 15.70 -19.31 10.90
N ARG A 15 14.60 -18.80 10.35
CA ARG A 15 13.40 -19.61 10.08
C ARG A 15 13.68 -20.69 9.03
N LYS A 16 14.45 -20.38 7.99
CA LYS A 16 14.90 -21.36 6.97
C LYS A 16 15.83 -22.41 7.55
N VAL A 17 16.78 -22.00 8.40
CA VAL A 17 17.68 -22.93 9.10
C VAL A 17 16.88 -23.87 10.02
N LYS A 18 15.87 -23.34 10.73
CA LYS A 18 14.95 -24.13 11.56
C LYS A 18 14.17 -25.19 10.77
N CYS A 19 13.77 -24.88 9.53
CA CYS A 19 13.05 -25.81 8.65
C CYS A 19 13.97 -26.86 7.98
N VAL A 20 15.26 -26.55 7.78
CA VAL A 20 16.22 -27.45 7.12
C VAL A 20 16.83 -28.45 8.11
N ILE A 21 16.96 -28.07 9.38
CA ILE A 21 17.47 -28.95 10.44
C ILE A 21 16.27 -29.73 11.01
N GLU A 22 15.87 -30.80 10.33
CA GLU A 22 15.07 -31.87 10.93
C GLU A 22 15.85 -32.52 12.09
N PRO A 23 15.18 -33.08 13.12
CA PRO A 23 15.85 -33.77 14.21
C PRO A 23 16.69 -34.93 13.69
N GLY A 24 17.99 -34.68 13.47
CA GLY A 24 18.99 -35.69 13.08
C GLY A 24 19.87 -35.35 11.88
N LYS A 25 19.61 -34.31 11.08
CA LYS A 25 20.44 -33.97 9.90
C LYS A 25 20.85 -32.50 9.90
N GLY A 26 22.15 -32.23 10.12
CA GLY A 26 22.75 -30.92 9.84
C GLY A 26 23.16 -30.05 11.03
N LEU A 27 23.33 -30.62 12.23
CA LEU A 27 23.91 -29.87 13.35
C LEU A 27 25.32 -29.36 13.01
N PRO A 28 25.65 -28.09 13.31
CA PRO A 28 27.01 -27.58 13.18
C PRO A 28 28.00 -28.46 13.94
N LYS A 29 29.15 -28.78 13.32
CA LYS A 29 30.20 -29.58 13.97
C LYS A 29 30.56 -28.99 15.33
N GLY A 30 30.50 -29.82 16.38
CA GLY A 30 30.83 -29.44 17.75
C GLY A 30 29.68 -28.84 18.57
N MET A 31 28.47 -28.71 18.01
CA MET A 31 27.28 -28.26 18.74
C MET A 31 26.45 -29.45 19.22
N SER A 32 26.15 -29.48 20.52
CA SER A 32 25.24 -30.50 21.06
C SER A 32 23.78 -30.17 20.73
N VAL A 33 22.95 -31.21 20.62
CA VAL A 33 21.51 -31.09 20.38
C VAL A 33 20.84 -30.17 21.40
N HIS A 34 21.18 -30.33 22.69
CA HIS A 34 20.64 -29.50 23.77
C HIS A 34 21.02 -28.02 23.63
N LYS A 35 22.28 -27.73 23.25
CA LYS A 35 22.74 -26.35 23.04
C LYS A 35 22.06 -25.70 21.83
N TYR A 36 21.77 -26.48 20.79
CA TYR A 36 21.01 -26.00 19.63
C TYR A 36 19.57 -25.64 20.01
N PHE A 37 18.83 -26.53 20.68
CA PHE A 37 17.46 -26.23 21.09
C PHE A 37 17.37 -25.04 22.06
N LYS A 38 18.29 -24.93 23.02
CA LYS A 38 18.37 -23.76 23.90
C LYS A 38 18.57 -22.45 23.12
N LEU A 39 19.45 -22.45 22.12
CA LEU A 39 19.65 -21.29 21.25
C LEU A 39 18.39 -20.96 20.44
N MET A 40 17.67 -21.98 19.98
CA MET A 40 16.41 -21.79 19.26
C MET A 40 15.32 -21.21 20.14
N ASP A 41 15.23 -21.66 21.40
CA ASP A 41 14.30 -21.09 22.40
C ASP A 41 14.67 -19.63 22.71
N GLU A 42 15.96 -19.33 22.92
CA GLU A 42 16.44 -17.95 23.14
C GLU A 42 16.15 -17.03 21.94
N VAL A 43 16.25 -17.55 20.72
CA VAL A 43 15.87 -16.83 19.50
C VAL A 43 14.36 -16.65 19.41
N ASP A 44 13.56 -17.69 19.66
CA ASP A 44 12.11 -17.61 19.65
C ASP A 44 11.61 -16.59 20.70
N ASP A 45 12.19 -16.59 21.90
CA ASP A 45 11.92 -15.61 22.95
C ASP A 45 12.33 -14.20 22.53
N ALA A 46 13.50 -14.03 21.91
CA ALA A 46 13.94 -12.73 21.38
C ALA A 46 13.06 -12.22 20.22
N LEU A 47 12.52 -13.13 19.40
CA LEU A 47 11.56 -12.82 18.35
C LEU A 47 10.20 -12.42 18.94
N ALA A 48 9.70 -13.19 19.91
CA ALA A 48 8.45 -12.91 20.62
C ALA A 48 8.51 -11.59 21.43
N HIS A 49 9.66 -11.27 22.01
CA HIS A 49 9.90 -9.98 22.66
C HIS A 49 9.95 -8.82 21.66
N ASN A 50 10.51 -9.01 20.46
CA ASN A 50 10.47 -7.98 19.42
C ASN A 50 9.07 -7.77 18.85
N GLU A 51 8.25 -8.82 18.71
CA GLU A 51 6.86 -8.71 18.26
C GLU A 51 5.96 -7.97 19.27
N LYS A 52 6.22 -8.13 20.58
CA LYS A 52 5.49 -7.40 21.65
C LYS A 52 5.75 -5.89 21.68
N ASP A 53 6.81 -5.43 21.02
CA ASP A 53 7.21 -4.02 20.95
C ASP A 53 6.73 -3.31 19.67
N GLU A 54 6.00 -4.00 18.78
CA GLU A 54 5.46 -3.40 17.56
C GLU A 54 4.24 -2.50 17.84
N ILE A 55 4.41 -1.21 17.56
CA ILE A 55 3.37 -0.20 17.57
C ILE A 55 2.69 -0.20 16.20
N SER A 56 1.43 -0.65 16.17
CA SER A 56 0.58 -0.52 15.00
C SER A 56 -0.07 0.87 14.96
N LEU A 57 0.23 1.66 13.93
CA LEU A 57 -0.34 3.00 13.70
C LEU A 57 -1.24 2.97 12.46
N ALA A 58 -2.44 3.54 12.56
CA ALA A 58 -3.34 3.61 11.41
C ALA A 58 -2.93 4.72 10.44
N TYR A 59 -3.03 4.51 9.12
CA TYR A 59 -2.77 5.58 8.14
C TYR A 59 -3.67 6.80 8.34
N SER A 60 -4.92 6.58 8.76
CA SER A 60 -5.89 7.65 9.06
C SER A 60 -5.50 8.52 10.28
N LYS A 61 -4.51 8.09 11.06
CA LYS A 61 -3.97 8.85 12.20
C LYS A 61 -2.70 9.61 11.87
N LEU A 62 -2.18 9.49 10.65
CA LEU A 62 -1.02 10.25 10.21
C LEU A 62 -1.35 11.73 10.12
N THR A 63 -0.47 12.55 10.67
CA THR A 63 -0.42 13.99 10.42
C THR A 63 0.51 14.31 9.25
N MET A 64 0.54 15.57 8.80
CA MET A 64 1.54 16.00 7.82
C MET A 64 2.96 15.91 8.38
N ASP A 65 3.13 16.17 9.67
CA ASP A 65 4.41 16.15 10.40
C ASP A 65 4.98 14.73 10.46
N ASP A 66 4.12 13.74 10.73
CA ASP A 66 4.50 12.32 10.71
C ASP A 66 5.05 11.92 9.34
N ARG A 67 4.49 12.48 8.27
CA ARG A 67 4.88 12.12 6.91
C ARG A 67 6.21 12.69 6.49
N GLU A 68 6.47 13.93 6.86
CA GLU A 68 7.77 14.54 6.67
C GLU A 68 8.83 13.77 7.47
N LYS A 69 8.54 13.48 8.74
CA LYS A 69 9.42 12.72 9.64
C LYS A 69 9.73 11.31 9.15
N HIS A 70 8.72 10.56 8.70
CA HIS A 70 8.87 9.13 8.38
C HIS A 70 9.21 8.87 6.92
N PHE A 71 8.83 9.75 6.00
CA PHE A 71 8.97 9.54 4.56
C PHE A 71 9.77 10.63 3.84
N GLY A 72 10.09 11.74 4.51
CA GLY A 72 10.76 12.89 3.89
C GLY A 72 9.91 13.58 2.84
N ILE A 73 8.58 13.52 2.96
CA ILE A 73 7.67 14.20 2.03
C ILE A 73 7.41 15.60 2.55
N PRO A 74 7.78 16.66 1.81
CA PRO A 74 7.58 18.04 2.26
C PRO A 74 6.10 18.36 2.43
N ARG A 75 5.81 19.33 3.32
CA ARG A 75 4.44 19.82 3.56
C ARG A 75 3.88 20.56 2.36
N GLU A 76 4.73 21.30 1.67
CA GLU A 76 4.34 22.05 0.48
C GLU A 76 4.24 21.11 -0.73
N PRO A 77 3.09 21.10 -1.41
CA PRO A 77 2.94 20.31 -2.62
C PRO A 77 3.85 20.90 -3.70
N VAL A 78 4.63 20.03 -4.35
CA VAL A 78 5.35 20.43 -5.56
C VAL A 78 4.34 20.52 -6.70
N PRO A 79 4.16 21.70 -7.34
CA PRO A 79 3.23 21.84 -8.45
C PRO A 79 3.64 20.91 -9.58
N LEU A 80 2.74 20.01 -9.95
CA LEU A 80 2.93 19.11 -11.08
C LEU A 80 1.86 19.41 -12.12
N LEU A 81 2.33 19.78 -13.31
CA LEU A 81 1.47 19.87 -14.49
C LEU A 81 1.14 18.45 -14.94
N PHE A 82 -0.04 17.98 -14.59
CA PHE A 82 -0.56 16.76 -15.18
C PHE A 82 -0.95 17.06 -16.63
N PRO A 83 -0.43 16.30 -17.60
CA PRO A 83 -0.83 16.48 -18.99
C PRO A 83 -2.35 16.25 -19.08
N SER A 84 -3.05 17.20 -19.68
CA SER A 84 -4.41 16.91 -20.15
C SER A 84 -4.30 15.77 -21.15
N LEU A 85 -4.90 14.63 -20.84
CA LEU A 85 -4.87 13.48 -21.76
C LEU A 85 -5.76 13.70 -22.99
N GLY A 86 -6.54 14.79 -23.03
CA GLY A 86 -7.42 15.13 -24.16
C GLY A 86 -8.50 14.08 -24.45
N MET A 87 -8.66 13.07 -23.59
CA MET A 87 -9.61 11.99 -23.79
C MET A 87 -11.02 12.51 -23.45
N PRO A 88 -12.00 12.38 -24.37
CA PRO A 88 -13.37 12.73 -24.05
C PRO A 88 -13.90 11.82 -22.94
N VAL A 89 -14.76 12.38 -22.10
CA VAL A 89 -15.52 11.58 -21.12
C VAL A 89 -16.46 10.67 -21.91
N PRO A 90 -16.45 9.34 -21.68
CA PRO A 90 -17.36 8.44 -22.36
C PRO A 90 -18.83 8.84 -22.12
N GLU A 91 -19.65 8.87 -23.17
CA GLU A 91 -21.06 9.27 -23.06
C GLU A 91 -21.84 8.45 -22.02
N THR A 92 -21.54 7.15 -21.94
CA THR A 92 -22.14 6.27 -20.93
C THR A 92 -21.81 6.71 -19.52
N LEU A 93 -20.55 7.12 -19.26
CA LEU A 93 -20.15 7.62 -17.94
C LEU A 93 -20.85 8.95 -17.62
N ALA A 94 -20.96 9.85 -18.61
CA ALA A 94 -21.68 11.12 -18.42
C ALA A 94 -23.15 10.88 -18.04
N LYS A 95 -23.81 9.92 -18.72
CA LYS A 95 -25.18 9.50 -18.39
C LYS A 95 -25.28 8.88 -17.00
N ASP A 96 -24.42 7.91 -16.68
CA ASP A 96 -24.46 7.22 -15.37
C ASP A 96 -24.25 8.20 -14.21
N LEU A 97 -23.38 9.19 -14.38
CA LEU A 97 -23.17 10.26 -13.39
C LEU A 97 -24.37 11.20 -13.28
N ASP A 98 -25.06 11.49 -14.38
CA ASP A 98 -26.28 12.30 -14.36
C ASP A 98 -27.45 11.56 -13.70
N ASP A 99 -27.63 10.28 -14.01
CA ASP A 99 -28.63 9.41 -13.39
C ASP A 99 -28.37 9.31 -11.88
N LEU A 100 -27.11 9.12 -11.46
CA LEU A 100 -26.73 9.14 -10.05
C LEU A 100 -27.07 10.49 -9.40
N ARG A 101 -26.73 11.59 -10.05
CA ARG A 101 -27.03 12.95 -9.55
C ARG A 101 -28.53 13.16 -9.38
N CYS A 102 -29.34 12.74 -10.35
CA CYS A 102 -30.80 12.85 -10.33
C CYS A 102 -31.40 12.01 -9.20
N THR A 103 -30.95 10.76 -9.06
CA THR A 103 -31.47 9.82 -8.05
C THR A 103 -31.06 10.18 -6.62
N THR A 104 -29.89 10.79 -6.42
CA THR A 104 -29.42 11.22 -5.10
C THR A 104 -29.70 12.70 -4.81
N LYS A 105 -30.57 13.35 -5.60
CA LYS A 105 -30.89 14.77 -5.40
C LYS A 105 -31.50 14.99 -4.01
N GLY A 106 -30.92 15.90 -3.25
CA GLY A 106 -31.34 16.20 -1.87
C GLY A 106 -30.86 15.17 -0.83
N SER A 107 -30.10 14.15 -1.23
CA SER A 107 -29.48 13.20 -0.30
C SER A 107 -28.28 13.82 0.41
N ILE A 108 -27.85 13.20 1.51
CA ILE A 108 -26.67 13.62 2.28
C ILE A 108 -25.40 13.30 1.47
N GLU A 109 -24.59 14.33 1.23
CA GLU A 109 -23.27 14.21 0.61
C GLU A 109 -22.25 13.65 1.64
N ASN A 110 -22.06 12.33 1.62
CA ASN A 110 -21.14 11.61 2.50
C ASN A 110 -20.13 10.76 1.72
N GLU A 111 -19.24 10.06 2.43
CA GLU A 111 -18.19 9.24 1.80
C GLU A 111 -18.76 8.09 0.98
N ALA A 112 -19.90 7.53 1.39
CA ALA A 112 -20.56 6.46 0.63
C ALA A 112 -21.00 6.95 -0.76
N LEU A 113 -21.60 8.14 -0.84
CA LEU A 113 -21.97 8.73 -2.13
C LEU A 113 -20.72 9.07 -2.98
N SER A 114 -19.64 9.56 -2.36
CA SER A 114 -18.36 9.74 -3.03
C SER A 114 -17.81 8.43 -3.60
N ARG A 115 -17.86 7.33 -2.84
CA ARG A 115 -17.45 5.99 -3.29
C ARG A 115 -18.25 5.54 -4.51
N VAL A 116 -19.58 5.71 -4.52
CA VAL A 116 -20.42 5.35 -5.68
C VAL A 116 -19.98 6.12 -6.93
N ARG A 117 -19.74 7.43 -6.83
CA ARG A 117 -19.24 8.25 -7.96
C ARG A 117 -17.88 7.79 -8.45
N ILE A 118 -16.93 7.57 -7.54
CA ILE A 118 -15.58 7.09 -7.87
C ILE A 118 -15.64 5.72 -8.55
N ASN A 119 -16.51 4.84 -8.08
CA ASN A 119 -16.71 3.51 -8.66
C ASN A 119 -17.13 3.59 -10.14
N LEU A 120 -18.11 4.45 -10.47
CA LEU A 120 -18.53 4.68 -11.86
C LEU A 120 -17.35 5.14 -12.74
N ILE A 121 -16.57 6.10 -12.24
CA ILE A 121 -15.40 6.64 -12.95
C ILE A 121 -14.34 5.57 -13.18
N LEU A 122 -13.95 4.83 -12.13
CA LEU A 122 -12.91 3.81 -12.22
C LEU A 122 -13.30 2.67 -13.17
N GLN A 123 -14.56 2.23 -13.11
CA GLN A 123 -15.07 1.20 -14.03
C GLN A 123 -15.04 1.68 -15.48
N ALA A 124 -15.53 2.88 -15.75
CA ALA A 124 -15.52 3.46 -17.10
C ALA A 124 -14.09 3.61 -17.65
N VAL A 125 -13.17 4.13 -16.84
CA VAL A 125 -11.76 4.28 -17.23
C VAL A 125 -11.13 2.93 -17.54
N LEU A 126 -11.30 1.93 -16.67
CA LEU A 126 -10.70 0.61 -16.87
C LEU A 126 -11.31 -0.12 -18.06
N LYS A 127 -12.62 0.02 -18.29
CA LYS A 127 -13.32 -0.53 -19.46
C LYS A 127 -12.75 0.05 -20.76
N GLU A 128 -12.66 1.38 -20.86
CA GLU A 128 -12.10 2.03 -22.05
C GLU A 128 -10.62 1.69 -22.24
N ARG A 129 -9.84 1.68 -21.16
CA ARG A 129 -8.42 1.30 -21.24
C ARG A 129 -8.23 -0.12 -21.71
N ARG A 130 -9.07 -1.07 -21.29
CA ARG A 130 -9.03 -2.46 -21.78
C ARG A 130 -9.40 -2.56 -23.26
N ARG A 131 -10.43 -1.82 -23.70
CA ARG A 131 -10.85 -1.78 -25.10
C ARG A 131 -9.76 -1.25 -26.04
N LEU A 132 -9.01 -0.24 -25.59
CA LEU A 132 -7.94 0.41 -26.35
C LEU A 132 -6.56 -0.24 -26.17
N ALA A 133 -6.45 -1.27 -25.33
CA ALA A 133 -5.17 -1.87 -24.99
C ALA A 133 -4.65 -2.73 -26.15
N PRO A 134 -3.35 -2.64 -26.52
CA PRO A 134 -2.77 -3.58 -27.46
C PRO A 134 -2.74 -5.00 -26.86
N PRO A 135 -2.70 -6.07 -27.67
CA PRO A 135 -2.78 -7.46 -27.19
C PRO A 135 -1.75 -7.84 -26.11
N GLN A 136 -0.56 -7.22 -26.15
CA GLN A 136 0.53 -7.42 -25.20
C GLN A 136 0.43 -6.58 -23.92
N ALA A 137 -0.58 -5.72 -23.79
CA ALA A 137 -0.74 -4.88 -22.62
C ALA A 137 -1.10 -5.71 -21.38
N GLN A 138 -0.51 -5.35 -20.25
CA GLN A 138 -0.90 -5.93 -18.97
C GLN A 138 -2.28 -5.43 -18.56
N ILE A 139 -3.11 -6.36 -18.10
CA ILE A 139 -4.45 -6.06 -17.60
C ILE A 139 -4.31 -5.33 -16.27
N MET A 140 -5.02 -4.21 -16.14
CA MET A 140 -5.18 -3.54 -14.84
C MET A 140 -6.35 -4.17 -14.07
N HIS A 141 -6.09 -4.45 -12.80
CA HIS A 141 -7.04 -4.97 -11.82
C HIS A 141 -7.48 -3.83 -10.90
N LEU A 142 -8.76 -3.83 -10.53
CA LEU A 142 -9.34 -2.92 -9.54
C LEU A 142 -9.60 -3.69 -8.26
N GLY A 143 -9.10 -3.17 -7.14
CA GLY A 143 -9.48 -3.62 -5.81
C GLY A 143 -10.31 -2.58 -5.11
N PHE A 144 -11.21 -3.09 -4.30
CA PHE A 144 -12.00 -2.34 -3.33
C PHE A 144 -11.44 -2.66 -1.96
N GLU A 145 -11.47 -1.70 -1.04
CA GLU A 145 -11.13 -1.95 0.38
C GLU A 145 -9.81 -2.74 0.50
N THR A 146 -8.77 -2.24 -0.17
CA THR A 146 -7.52 -2.99 -0.31
C THR A 146 -6.66 -2.78 0.93
N PRO A 147 -6.33 -3.83 1.69
CA PRO A 147 -5.47 -3.71 2.85
C PRO A 147 -4.06 -3.30 2.43
N LEU A 148 -3.51 -2.30 3.12
CA LEU A 148 -2.16 -1.81 2.94
C LEU A 148 -1.43 -1.79 4.28
N SER A 149 -0.19 -2.25 4.27
CA SER A 149 0.68 -2.19 5.44
C SER A 149 2.10 -1.79 5.06
N SER A 150 2.79 -1.09 5.94
CA SER A 150 4.19 -0.73 5.72
C SER A 150 4.93 -0.54 7.02
N ILE A 151 6.16 -1.04 7.08
CA ILE A 151 7.05 -0.85 8.22
C ILE A 151 7.79 0.47 8.00
N ILE A 152 7.60 1.45 8.88
CA ILE A 152 8.20 2.79 8.76
C ILE A 152 9.34 3.02 9.75
N SER A 153 9.44 2.20 10.79
CA SER A 153 10.58 2.16 11.70
C SER A 153 10.73 0.75 12.27
N GLN A 154 11.78 0.50 13.06
CA GLN A 154 12.01 -0.81 13.69
C GLN A 154 10.82 -1.31 14.53
N LYS A 155 10.03 -0.38 15.08
CA LYS A 155 8.90 -0.70 15.97
C LYS A 155 7.56 -0.23 15.45
N VAL A 156 7.48 0.47 14.32
CA VAL A 156 6.21 1.08 13.87
C VAL A 156 5.78 0.50 12.54
N ILE A 157 4.59 -0.11 12.55
CA ILE A 157 3.91 -0.61 11.35
C ILE A 157 2.69 0.27 11.09
N LEU A 158 2.63 0.84 9.90
CA LEU A 158 1.42 1.47 9.39
C LEU A 158 0.47 0.42 8.84
N ARG A 159 -0.80 0.53 9.19
CA ARG A 159 -1.88 -0.32 8.68
C ARG A 159 -3.09 0.50 8.29
N GLY A 160 -3.80 0.05 7.28
CA GLY A 160 -5.03 0.67 6.84
C GLY A 160 -5.59 -0.02 5.61
N GLU A 161 -6.69 0.53 5.14
CA GLU A 161 -7.41 0.01 4.00
C GLU A 161 -7.69 1.19 3.07
N ALA A 162 -7.24 1.08 1.83
CA ALA A 162 -7.52 2.07 0.81
C ALA A 162 -8.87 1.75 0.16
N ASP A 163 -9.72 2.76 -0.05
CA ASP A 163 -11.03 2.55 -0.66
C ASP A 163 -10.94 1.87 -2.03
N TYR A 164 -9.98 2.31 -2.86
CA TYR A 164 -9.68 1.68 -4.13
C TYR A 164 -8.19 1.62 -4.42
N THR A 165 -7.76 0.54 -5.05
CA THR A 165 -6.42 0.44 -5.62
C THR A 165 -6.44 -0.17 -7.02
N VAL A 166 -5.46 0.18 -7.86
CA VAL A 166 -5.28 -0.39 -9.20
C VAL A 166 -3.87 -0.96 -9.34
N TRP A 167 -3.72 -2.19 -9.83
CA TRP A 167 -2.44 -2.87 -10.02
C TRP A 167 -2.40 -3.74 -11.29
N TYR A 168 -1.21 -4.16 -11.73
CA TYR A 168 -1.05 -5.02 -12.92
C TYR A 168 -1.02 -6.54 -12.64
N THR A 169 -0.46 -6.98 -11.50
CA THR A 169 -0.20 -8.41 -11.26
C THR A 169 -0.80 -8.86 -9.94
N ASP A 170 -0.05 -8.70 -8.84
CA ASP A 170 -0.44 -9.15 -7.51
C ASP A 170 -0.69 -7.96 -6.59
N HIS A 171 -1.91 -7.88 -6.02
CA HIS A 171 -2.32 -6.84 -5.08
C HIS A 171 -1.57 -6.91 -3.75
N ARG A 172 -1.10 -8.11 -3.36
CA ARG A 172 -0.38 -8.31 -2.10
C ARG A 172 1.03 -7.73 -2.12
N LYS A 173 1.53 -7.35 -3.30
CA LYS A 173 2.82 -6.69 -3.46
C LYS A 173 2.58 -5.20 -3.62
N GLU A 174 2.88 -4.43 -2.58
CA GLU A 174 2.70 -2.97 -2.56
C GLU A 174 3.44 -2.29 -3.73
N THR A 175 4.57 -2.86 -4.17
CA THR A 175 5.33 -2.36 -5.32
C THR A 175 4.54 -2.30 -6.63
N ASN A 176 3.50 -3.12 -6.75
CA ASN A 176 2.66 -3.23 -7.95
C ASN A 176 1.46 -2.26 -7.94
N GLN A 177 1.20 -1.59 -6.82
CA GLN A 177 0.11 -0.64 -6.70
C GLN A 177 0.40 0.60 -7.55
N LEU A 178 -0.48 0.94 -8.48
CA LEU A 178 -0.31 2.00 -9.48
C LEU A 178 -1.08 3.26 -9.09
N VAL A 179 -2.34 3.07 -8.73
CA VAL A 179 -3.27 4.13 -8.34
C VAL A 179 -3.87 3.73 -7.01
N ILE A 180 -3.92 4.68 -6.08
CA ILE A 180 -4.60 4.56 -4.80
C ILE A 180 -5.60 5.71 -4.75
N VAL A 181 -6.86 5.40 -4.46
CA VAL A 181 -7.93 6.40 -4.37
C VAL A 181 -8.59 6.28 -3.01
N GLU A 182 -8.73 7.42 -2.34
CA GLU A 182 -9.43 7.55 -1.07
C GLU A 182 -10.65 8.44 -1.30
N ALA A 183 -11.83 7.95 -0.95
CA ALA A 183 -13.06 8.70 -0.94
C ALA A 183 -13.13 9.56 0.33
N LYS A 184 -13.48 10.84 0.16
CA LYS A 184 -13.80 11.74 1.27
C LYS A 184 -15.08 12.50 0.97
N LYS A 185 -15.70 13.02 2.04
CA LYS A 185 -16.85 13.93 1.91
C LYS A 185 -16.41 15.18 1.18
N ALA A 186 -17.34 15.79 0.46
CA ALA A 186 -17.14 17.12 -0.10
C ALA A 186 -16.66 18.08 1.00
N ARG A 187 -15.70 18.96 0.67
CA ARG A 187 -15.05 19.91 1.58
C ARG A 187 -14.17 19.31 2.69
N HIS A 188 -14.04 17.98 2.77
CA HIS A 188 -13.15 17.29 3.73
C HIS A 188 -11.97 16.60 3.04
N VAL A 189 -11.73 16.88 1.75
CA VAL A 189 -10.67 16.25 0.95
C VAL A 189 -9.30 16.45 1.59
N THR A 190 -9.05 17.63 2.15
CA THR A 190 -7.77 17.96 2.82
C THR A 190 -7.52 17.11 4.07
N MET A 191 -8.57 16.60 4.74
CA MET A 191 -8.42 15.71 5.89
C MET A 191 -7.97 14.29 5.49
N GLY A 192 -8.27 13.85 4.26
CA GLY A 192 -7.80 12.57 3.74
C GLY A 192 -6.39 12.62 3.15
N LEU A 193 -5.84 13.82 2.95
CA LEU A 193 -4.56 13.99 2.28
C LEU A 193 -3.39 13.32 3.02
N PRO A 194 -3.24 13.42 4.36
CA PRO A 194 -2.19 12.70 5.07
C PRO A 194 -2.30 11.18 4.91
N GLN A 195 -3.51 10.64 5.01
CA GLN A 195 -3.75 9.21 4.85
C GLN A 195 -3.36 8.73 3.45
N LEU A 196 -3.87 9.39 2.39
CA LEU A 196 -3.59 9.05 1.00
C LEU A 196 -2.09 9.10 0.70
N LEU A 197 -1.44 10.18 1.12
CA LEU A 197 -0.03 10.33 0.88
C LEU A 197 0.82 9.37 1.72
N GLY A 198 0.35 8.94 2.89
CA GLY A 198 0.94 7.85 3.65
C GLY A 198 0.95 6.55 2.85
N TYR A 199 -0.19 6.17 2.26
CA TYR A 199 -0.27 4.99 1.38
C TYR A 199 0.71 5.09 0.21
N MET A 200 0.77 6.24 -0.45
CA MET A 200 1.68 6.45 -1.57
C MET A 200 3.15 6.40 -1.17
N ALA A 201 3.50 6.94 0.00
CA ALA A 201 4.84 6.89 0.54
C ALA A 201 5.29 5.45 0.78
N SER A 202 4.40 4.63 1.33
CA SER A 202 4.63 3.19 1.52
C SER A 202 4.90 2.48 0.20
N VAL A 203 4.12 2.76 -0.86
CA VAL A 203 4.38 2.23 -2.20
C VAL A 203 5.75 2.69 -2.72
N GLN A 204 6.11 3.96 -2.55
CA GLN A 204 7.40 4.49 -2.96
C GLN A 204 8.56 3.79 -2.23
N VAL A 205 8.46 3.62 -0.91
CA VAL A 205 9.46 2.93 -0.08
C VAL A 205 9.60 1.48 -0.52
N ALA A 206 8.48 0.78 -0.76
CA ALA A 206 8.50 -0.59 -1.26
C ALA A 206 9.21 -0.68 -2.62
N ARG A 207 8.88 0.23 -3.56
CA ARG A 207 9.51 0.26 -4.90
C ARG A 207 11.01 0.57 -4.85
N ARG A 208 11.43 1.48 -3.97
CA ARG A 208 12.85 1.78 -3.74
C ARG A 208 13.58 0.58 -3.17
N THR A 209 13.01 -0.07 -2.16
CA THR A 209 13.58 -1.27 -1.52
C THR A 209 13.71 -2.43 -2.53
N ALA A 210 12.73 -2.59 -3.41
CA ALA A 210 12.75 -3.57 -4.49
C ALA A 210 13.56 -3.14 -5.73
N GLN A 211 14.29 -2.01 -5.66
CA GLN A 211 15.13 -1.47 -6.73
C GLN A 211 14.41 -1.36 -8.09
N LYS A 212 13.13 -0.96 -8.07
CA LYS A 212 12.35 -0.75 -9.30
C LYS A 212 12.87 0.47 -10.05
N SER A 213 12.88 0.40 -11.38
CA SER A 213 13.31 1.51 -12.24
C SER A 213 12.39 2.75 -12.16
N LYS A 214 11.10 2.56 -11.83
CA LYS A 214 10.14 3.64 -11.60
C LYS A 214 9.67 3.63 -10.15
N ILE A 215 10.10 4.65 -9.39
CA ILE A 215 9.78 4.82 -7.96
C ILE A 215 8.86 5.99 -7.67
N THR A 216 8.59 6.85 -8.66
CA THR A 216 7.76 8.05 -8.48
C THR A 216 6.30 7.66 -8.25
N VAL A 217 5.66 8.31 -7.27
CA VAL A 217 4.23 8.19 -6.96
C VAL A 217 3.69 9.62 -6.87
N LEU A 218 2.53 9.88 -7.49
CA LEU A 218 1.97 11.23 -7.66
C LEU A 218 0.59 11.32 -7.01
N ALA A 219 0.32 12.42 -6.29
CA ALA A 219 -0.96 12.69 -5.62
C ALA A 219 -1.68 13.84 -6.32
N ARG A 220 -3.00 13.83 -6.29
CA ARG A 220 -3.85 14.92 -6.77
C ARG A 220 -4.96 15.20 -5.77
#